data_AF-A0A3M1E2F7-F1
#
_entry.id   AF-A0A3M1E2F7-F1
#
_cell.length_a   1.000
_cell.length_b   1.000
_cell.length_c   1.000
_cell.angle_alpha   90.00
_cell.angle_beta   90.00
_cell.angle_gamma   90.00
#
_symmetry.space_group_name_H-M   'P 1'
#
loop_
_entity.id
_entity.type
_entity.pdbx_description
1 polymer ?
#
loop_
_entity_poly.entity_id
_entity_poly.type
_entity_poly.pdbx_seq_one_letter_code
_entity_poly.pdbx_strand_id
1 'polypeptide(L)'
;MGTDRPVCHDAAGCCLLPARTFLPSVGPSTAVPCAGHGGPDGRAFLPVENARAASKCPATRGALRHEQPYDSPERKEKTISSSIRAVFDMERPSYNPRQRTRRRSAVVARHSSQTEWILRTADHHRFEIKPATDSNMLQPLPITLDDTPLTLERLDPLLGRSLHVTIDPKLLQRIERSGETVARLARGSRPAYGINTGFGRLCTRRIPPDQVKQLQRNLLQSHAVGVGPPAPPELVRLMLLFKLKALSHGVSGVARATVEAMARLLNADLLPRVPTQGSLGASGDLAPLAHLVLPLLGEGEVQSGHDTLTGQEALARCGLQPLTLGPKEGLALINGTQFMTAYAAATVIRARRLAKHADLIATMSLEGIKGSLVPFDERLHRLRPHAGA
;
A
#
# COMPACT_ATOMS: atom_id res chain seq x y z
N MET A 1 -47.85 3.19 40.62
CA MET A 1 -46.78 3.27 41.65
C MET A 1 -45.60 2.44 41.15
N GLY A 2 -44.39 2.89 40.89
CA GLY A 2 -43.76 4.21 40.90
C GLY A 2 -42.38 4.08 40.23
N THR A 3 -42.04 5.13 39.46
CA THR A 3 -40.70 5.77 39.31
C THR A 3 -39.48 4.98 38.77
N ASP A 4 -39.13 5.26 37.51
CA ASP A 4 -37.96 6.07 37.10
C ASP A 4 -36.65 6.00 37.94
N ARG A 5 -35.57 5.40 37.40
CA ARG A 5 -34.45 6.07 36.69
C ARG A 5 -33.18 5.20 36.53
N PRO A 6 -32.31 5.52 35.55
CA PRO A 6 -31.19 4.70 35.07
C PRO A 6 -29.83 5.11 35.66
N VAL A 7 -28.83 4.22 35.56
CA VAL A 7 -27.43 4.52 35.84
C VAL A 7 -26.67 4.74 34.52
N CYS A 8 -25.99 5.88 34.42
CA CYS A 8 -25.09 6.27 33.33
C CYS A 8 -23.62 6.29 33.78
N HIS A 9 -22.75 6.21 32.78
CA HIS A 9 -21.30 6.51 32.73
C HIS A 9 -20.36 5.40 33.25
N ASP A 10 -19.30 4.98 32.52
CA ASP A 10 -18.36 5.83 31.77
C ASP A 10 -17.71 5.19 30.53
N ALA A 11 -17.31 6.07 29.60
CA ALA A 11 -16.55 5.78 28.39
C ALA A 11 -15.22 6.56 28.44
N ALA A 12 -14.08 5.87 28.27
CA ALA A 12 -12.80 6.51 27.96
C ALA A 12 -11.78 5.55 27.31
N GLY A 13 -11.08 6.03 26.27
CA GLY A 13 -9.86 5.46 25.65
C GLY A 13 -10.13 4.55 24.45
N CYS A 14 -10.17 4.99 23.18
CA CYS A 14 -9.23 5.84 22.42
C CYS A 14 -7.81 5.26 22.32
N CYS A 15 -7.49 4.78 21.12
CA CYS A 15 -6.17 4.66 20.48
C CYS A 15 -4.98 4.22 21.34
N LEU A 16 -4.50 2.99 21.18
CA LEU A 16 -3.08 2.62 21.31
C LEU A 16 -2.81 1.31 20.55
N LEU A 17 -2.19 1.41 19.37
CA LEU A 17 -1.24 0.40 18.90
C LEU A 17 0.03 0.56 19.76
N PRO A 18 0.71 -0.55 20.09
CA PRO A 18 2.06 -0.64 19.55
C PRO A 18 2.39 -2.03 19.01
N ALA A 19 3.22 -2.02 17.97
CA ALA A 19 4.01 -3.15 17.55
C ALA A 19 4.86 -3.67 18.72
N ARG A 20 4.84 -4.99 18.93
CA ARG A 20 5.96 -5.73 19.48
C ARG A 20 6.15 -7.02 18.70
N THR A 21 7.24 -7.02 17.95
CA THR A 21 8.02 -8.20 17.56
C THR A 21 8.29 -9.07 18.79
N PHE A 22 7.93 -10.35 18.71
CA PHE A 22 8.53 -11.40 19.54
C PHE A 22 8.72 -12.66 18.68
N LEU A 23 9.98 -13.05 18.54
CA LEU A 23 10.45 -14.36 18.07
C LEU A 23 9.93 -15.45 19.02
N PRO A 24 9.56 -16.65 18.56
CA PRO A 24 9.45 -17.80 19.43
C PRO A 24 10.83 -18.49 19.52
N SER A 25 11.43 -18.45 20.71
CA SER A 25 12.54 -19.32 21.09
C SER A 25 12.02 -20.70 21.48
N VAL A 26 12.83 -21.68 21.12
CA VAL A 26 12.65 -23.12 21.31
C VAL A 26 12.80 -23.53 22.79
N GLY A 27 11.95 -24.45 23.25
CA GLY A 27 12.27 -25.43 24.30
C GLY A 27 11.43 -25.38 25.59
N PRO A 28 10.74 -26.47 25.98
CA PRO A 28 10.32 -26.72 27.35
C PRO A 28 11.29 -27.70 28.03
N SER A 29 11.73 -27.41 29.25
CA SER A 29 12.28 -28.43 30.14
C SER A 29 12.13 -28.03 31.60
N THR A 30 11.60 -29.00 32.36
CA THR A 30 11.62 -29.17 33.81
C THR A 30 10.79 -28.23 34.70
N ALA A 31 9.65 -28.78 35.13
CA ALA A 31 8.98 -28.50 36.39
C ALA A 31 9.79 -29.02 37.60
N VAL A 32 9.55 -28.44 38.78
CA VAL A 32 9.40 -29.05 40.13
C VAL A 32 9.24 -27.90 41.19
N PRO A 33 8.54 -28.09 42.33
CA PRO A 33 7.45 -27.19 42.75
C PRO A 33 7.56 -26.54 44.15
N CYS A 34 6.54 -25.70 44.45
CA CYS A 34 5.82 -25.46 45.71
C CYS A 34 6.54 -25.06 47.03
N ALA A 35 6.23 -23.85 47.50
CA ALA A 35 5.83 -23.45 48.88
C ALA A 35 5.37 -21.97 48.79
N GLY A 36 4.33 -21.42 49.43
CA GLY A 36 3.55 -21.75 50.61
C GLY A 36 3.41 -20.46 51.44
N HIS A 37 2.18 -20.11 51.87
CA HIS A 37 1.74 -18.96 52.71
C HIS A 37 1.45 -17.63 51.97
N GLY A 38 0.33 -16.93 52.17
CA GLY A 38 -0.77 -17.09 53.12
C GLY A 38 -1.10 -15.76 53.81
N GLY A 39 -2.21 -15.12 53.40
CA GLY A 39 -3.03 -14.27 54.28
C GLY A 39 -2.82 -12.75 54.25
N PRO A 40 -3.84 -11.98 54.70
CA PRO A 40 -4.29 -10.74 54.05
C PRO A 40 -4.29 -9.51 55.00
N ASP A 41 -4.95 -8.43 54.55
CA ASP A 41 -5.36 -7.18 55.24
C ASP A 41 -4.64 -5.95 54.63
N GLY A 42 -5.31 -4.90 54.13
CA GLY A 42 -6.62 -4.38 54.45
C GLY A 42 -6.47 -3.09 55.27
N ARG A 43 -6.62 -1.93 54.60
CA ARG A 43 -6.97 -0.55 55.08
C ARG A 43 -6.21 0.49 54.23
N ALA A 44 -6.84 1.30 53.39
CA ALA A 44 -7.79 2.40 53.65
C ALA A 44 -7.12 3.77 53.90
N PHE A 45 -7.39 4.68 52.94
CA PHE A 45 -7.68 6.13 53.08
C PHE A 45 -6.55 7.19 53.20
N LEU A 46 -6.41 7.92 52.07
CA LEU A 46 -6.50 9.39 51.86
C LEU A 46 -5.32 10.35 52.23
N PRO A 47 -5.27 11.54 51.58
CA PRO A 47 -4.05 12.15 51.06
C PRO A 47 -3.67 13.47 51.74
N VAL A 48 -2.43 13.93 51.58
CA VAL A 48 -2.05 15.33 51.83
C VAL A 48 -1.00 15.80 50.81
N GLU A 49 -1.15 17.08 50.48
CA GLU A 49 -0.57 17.90 49.44
C GLU A 49 0.96 18.15 49.51
N ASN A 50 1.49 18.55 48.35
CA ASN A 50 2.53 19.55 48.11
C ASN A 50 3.75 19.65 49.06
N ALA A 51 4.93 19.32 48.53
CA ALA A 51 6.15 20.08 48.82
C ALA A 51 7.17 19.96 47.67
N ARG A 52 7.42 21.09 47.00
CA ARG A 52 8.70 21.37 46.33
C ARG A 52 9.74 21.64 47.42
N ALA A 53 10.86 20.93 47.41
CA ALA A 53 12.18 21.49 47.74
C ALA A 53 13.30 20.48 47.45
N ALA A 54 14.39 21.00 46.89
CA ALA A 54 15.57 20.31 46.43
C ALA A 54 16.54 19.92 47.56
N SER A 55 17.32 18.85 47.35
CA SER A 55 18.69 18.65 47.83
C SER A 55 19.33 17.52 47.01
N LYS A 56 20.27 17.81 46.09
CA LYS A 56 21.74 17.93 46.25
C LYS A 56 22.47 16.62 46.60
N CYS A 57 23.15 16.03 45.61
CA CYS A 57 24.61 15.76 45.52
C CYS A 57 24.93 14.55 44.59
N PRO A 58 26.16 14.40 44.08
CA PRO A 58 27.05 15.39 43.48
C PRO A 58 27.63 14.92 42.12
N ALA A 59 28.26 15.88 41.44
CA ALA A 59 28.88 15.79 40.13
C ALA A 59 30.13 14.89 40.07
N THR A 60 30.32 14.25 38.90
CA THR A 60 31.65 14.08 38.29
C THR A 60 31.74 14.97 37.05
N ARG A 61 32.67 15.93 37.12
CA ARG A 61 33.05 16.89 36.08
C ARG A 61 33.66 16.19 34.87
N GLY A 62 33.41 16.73 33.68
CA GLY A 62 34.13 16.34 32.47
C GLY A 62 33.81 17.20 31.25
N ALA A 63 34.32 18.44 31.25
CA ALA A 63 34.64 19.28 30.09
C ALA A 63 33.53 19.81 29.17
N LEU A 64 33.25 21.10 29.36
CA LEU A 64 32.70 22.04 28.38
C LEU A 64 33.55 22.06 27.09
N ARG A 65 32.90 22.01 25.93
CA ARG A 65 33.42 22.64 24.70
C ARG A 65 32.31 23.43 24.03
N HIS A 66 32.72 24.63 23.64
CA HIS A 66 32.03 25.68 22.92
C HIS A 66 31.14 25.20 21.76
N GLU A 67 29.93 25.75 21.70
CA GLU A 67 29.19 25.91 20.45
C GLU A 67 29.95 26.85 19.50
N GLN A 68 30.15 26.40 18.27
CA GLN A 68 30.54 27.22 17.13
C GLN A 68 29.60 26.94 15.95
N PRO A 69 29.44 27.91 15.03
CA PRO A 69 28.26 28.02 14.17
C PRO A 69 28.29 27.05 12.97
N TYR A 70 27.12 26.90 12.37
CA TYR A 70 26.82 26.09 11.19
C TYR A 70 27.67 26.49 9.98
N ASP A 71 28.59 25.62 9.55
CA ASP A 71 29.41 25.78 8.34
C ASP A 71 28.68 25.32 7.06
N SER A 72 28.97 26.00 5.95
CA SER A 72 28.30 25.96 4.64
C SER A 72 28.45 24.63 3.84
N PRO A 73 27.66 24.41 2.76
CA PRO A 73 27.49 23.10 2.12
C PRO A 73 28.68 22.56 1.29
N GLU A 74 29.79 23.29 1.15
CA GLU A 74 30.85 22.95 0.18
C GLU A 74 31.84 21.86 0.64
N ARG A 75 31.76 21.39 1.88
CA ARG A 75 32.71 20.40 2.42
C ARG A 75 32.31 18.93 2.25
N LYS A 76 31.10 18.62 1.79
CA LYS A 76 30.63 17.22 1.62
C LYS A 76 30.86 16.62 0.22
N GLU A 77 31.16 17.43 -0.81
CA GLU A 77 31.45 16.91 -2.16
C GLU A 77 32.87 16.35 -2.32
N LYS A 78 33.85 16.81 -1.50
CA LYS A 78 35.25 16.38 -1.65
C LYS A 78 35.54 14.97 -1.13
N THR A 79 34.75 14.43 -0.19
CA THR A 79 35.01 13.12 0.41
C THR A 79 34.42 11.95 -0.42
N ILE A 80 33.38 12.22 -1.21
CA ILE A 80 32.78 11.21 -2.10
C ILE A 80 33.59 11.08 -3.41
N SER A 81 34.22 12.17 -3.87
CA SER A 81 35.03 12.17 -5.09
C SER A 81 36.36 11.41 -4.97
N SER A 82 37.02 11.41 -3.80
CA SER A 82 38.29 10.69 -3.59
C SER A 82 38.12 9.17 -3.53
N SER A 83 36.99 8.70 -3.01
CA SER A 83 36.69 7.26 -2.88
C SER A 83 36.36 6.61 -4.23
N ILE A 84 35.83 7.39 -5.18
CA ILE A 84 35.53 6.92 -6.55
C ILE A 84 36.79 6.92 -7.43
N ARG A 85 37.76 7.84 -7.21
CA ARG A 85 39.04 7.83 -7.93
C ARG A 85 39.95 6.66 -7.54
N ALA A 86 39.95 6.24 -6.28
CA ALA A 86 40.78 5.12 -5.82
C ALA A 86 40.40 3.76 -6.45
N VAL A 87 39.17 3.61 -6.95
CA VAL A 87 38.72 2.40 -7.67
C VAL A 87 39.17 2.40 -9.14
N PHE A 88 39.50 3.57 -9.70
CA PHE A 88 39.93 3.72 -11.10
C PHE A 88 41.45 3.77 -11.31
N ASP A 89 42.25 4.04 -10.26
CA ASP A 89 43.70 4.19 -10.35
C ASP A 89 44.52 2.96 -9.88
N MET A 90 43.95 1.75 -9.90
CA MET A 90 44.78 0.54 -9.82
C MET A 90 45.54 0.34 -11.13
N GLU A 91 46.85 0.58 -11.07
CA GLU A 91 47.81 0.39 -12.15
C GLU A 91 47.60 -0.93 -12.91
N ARG A 92 47.40 -0.80 -14.23
CA ARG A 92 47.37 -1.93 -15.16
C ARG A 92 48.77 -2.55 -15.23
N PRO A 93 48.94 -3.87 -15.06
CA PRO A 93 50.21 -4.51 -15.36
C PRO A 93 50.55 -4.30 -16.85
N SER A 94 51.80 -3.93 -17.12
CA SER A 94 52.35 -3.69 -18.46
C SER A 94 52.00 -4.82 -19.43
N TYR A 95 51.25 -4.48 -20.48
CA TYR A 95 50.73 -5.40 -21.48
C TYR A 95 51.77 -5.65 -22.58
N ASN A 96 52.31 -6.88 -22.66
CA ASN A 96 53.20 -7.32 -23.73
C ASN A 96 52.40 -7.91 -24.92
N PRO A 97 52.39 -7.27 -26.12
CA PRO A 97 51.51 -7.68 -27.22
C PRO A 97 51.92 -8.96 -27.96
N ARG A 98 53.09 -9.55 -27.68
CA ARG A 98 53.68 -10.61 -28.54
C ARG A 98 53.40 -12.05 -28.10
N GLN A 99 52.80 -12.30 -26.94
CA GLN A 99 52.59 -13.66 -26.43
C GLN A 99 51.18 -14.24 -26.66
N ARG A 100 50.21 -13.49 -27.21
CA ARG A 100 48.80 -13.93 -27.34
C ARG A 100 48.33 -14.24 -28.77
N THR A 101 49.24 -14.39 -29.73
CA THR A 101 48.87 -14.66 -31.14
C THR A 101 48.78 -16.14 -31.52
N ARG A 102 49.18 -17.09 -30.65
CA ARG A 102 49.08 -18.54 -30.97
C ARG A 102 47.96 -19.32 -30.28
N ARG A 103 47.31 -18.80 -29.23
CA ARG A 103 46.19 -19.50 -28.55
C ARG A 103 44.79 -18.93 -28.81
N ARG A 104 44.66 -17.73 -29.39
CA ARG A 104 43.35 -17.15 -29.75
C ARG A 104 42.77 -17.73 -31.04
N SER A 105 43.62 -18.12 -31.99
CA SER A 105 43.18 -18.62 -33.30
C SER A 105 42.40 -19.94 -33.22
N ALA A 106 42.65 -20.77 -32.20
CA ALA A 106 41.94 -22.04 -32.02
C ALA A 106 40.64 -21.93 -31.20
N VAL A 107 40.53 -20.95 -30.29
CA VAL A 107 39.34 -20.77 -29.42
C VAL A 107 38.29 -19.86 -30.07
N VAL A 108 38.73 -18.84 -30.83
CA VAL A 108 37.83 -17.93 -31.55
C VAL A 108 37.23 -18.58 -32.80
N ALA A 109 37.94 -19.50 -33.46
CA ALA A 109 37.42 -20.22 -34.63
C ALA A 109 36.34 -21.26 -34.29
N ARG A 110 36.22 -21.72 -33.03
CA ARG A 110 35.15 -22.64 -32.61
C ARG A 110 33.89 -21.93 -32.11
N HIS A 111 34.01 -20.71 -31.58
CA HIS A 111 32.86 -19.94 -31.06
C HIS A 111 32.09 -19.16 -32.13
N SER A 112 32.66 -18.92 -33.32
CA SER A 112 31.93 -18.30 -34.43
C SER A 112 30.80 -19.20 -34.93
N SER A 113 31.02 -20.52 -35.06
CA SER A 113 30.01 -21.46 -35.57
C SER A 113 28.79 -21.62 -34.65
N GLN A 114 28.97 -21.54 -33.33
CA GLN A 114 27.89 -21.74 -32.35
C GLN A 114 27.07 -20.47 -32.15
N THR A 115 27.73 -19.30 -32.16
CA THR A 115 27.06 -18.00 -32.10
C THR A 115 26.30 -17.73 -33.41
N GLU A 116 26.89 -18.08 -34.55
CA GLU A 116 26.23 -17.96 -35.86
C GLU A 116 25.09 -18.97 -36.02
N TRP A 117 25.17 -20.17 -35.41
CA TRP A 117 24.05 -21.11 -35.35
C TRP A 117 22.91 -20.60 -34.48
N ILE A 118 23.19 -20.04 -33.29
CA ILE A 118 22.17 -19.42 -32.41
C ILE A 118 21.49 -18.23 -33.11
N LEU A 119 22.25 -17.39 -33.82
CA LEU A 119 21.71 -16.26 -34.57
C LEU A 119 20.91 -16.71 -35.81
N ARG A 120 21.34 -17.76 -36.52
CA ARG A 120 20.60 -18.33 -37.67
C ARG A 120 19.36 -19.13 -37.28
N THR A 121 19.37 -19.81 -36.13
CA THR A 121 18.15 -20.48 -35.60
C THR A 121 17.15 -19.48 -35.02
N ALA A 122 17.62 -18.36 -34.45
CA ALA A 122 16.76 -17.25 -34.05
C ALA A 122 16.05 -16.58 -35.24
N ASP A 123 16.66 -16.57 -36.43
CA ASP A 123 16.08 -15.97 -37.64
C ASP A 123 15.03 -16.87 -38.32
N HIS A 124 15.11 -18.20 -38.13
CA HIS A 124 14.16 -19.16 -38.71
C HIS A 124 12.94 -19.49 -37.83
N HIS A 125 13.00 -19.19 -36.54
CA HIS A 125 11.85 -19.18 -35.67
C HIS A 125 11.54 -17.75 -35.25
N ARG A 126 11.03 -16.97 -36.20
CA ARG A 126 10.23 -15.79 -35.86
C ARG A 126 9.04 -16.32 -35.08
N PHE A 127 9.16 -16.38 -33.75
CA PHE A 127 8.04 -16.60 -32.85
C PHE A 127 7.10 -15.43 -33.11
N GLU A 128 6.18 -15.61 -34.06
CA GLU A 128 4.96 -14.83 -34.08
C GLU A 128 4.29 -15.10 -32.73
N ILE A 129 4.53 -14.19 -31.79
CA ILE A 129 3.60 -13.99 -30.69
C ILE A 129 2.33 -13.52 -31.40
N LYS A 130 1.48 -14.49 -31.78
CA LYS A 130 0.12 -14.17 -32.19
C LYS A 130 -0.42 -13.27 -31.08
N PRO A 131 -0.89 -12.04 -31.38
CA PRO A 131 -1.62 -11.29 -30.37
C PRO A 131 -2.72 -12.22 -29.88
N ALA A 132 -2.83 -12.41 -28.56
CA ALA A 132 -3.79 -13.32 -27.99
C ALA A 132 -5.21 -12.85 -28.38
N THR A 133 -5.70 -13.34 -29.52
CA THR A 133 -7.07 -13.27 -29.99
C THR A 133 -7.93 -14.36 -29.35
N ASP A 134 -7.51 -14.85 -28.18
CA ASP A 134 -8.36 -15.67 -27.34
C ASP A 134 -9.51 -14.80 -26.88
N SER A 135 -10.70 -15.08 -27.39
CA SER A 135 -11.98 -14.51 -26.93
C SER A 135 -12.16 -14.63 -25.40
N ASN A 136 -11.44 -15.57 -24.77
CA ASN A 136 -11.37 -15.77 -23.32
C ASN A 136 -10.53 -14.71 -22.56
N MET A 137 -9.67 -13.96 -23.26
CA MET A 137 -8.91 -12.83 -22.70
C MET A 137 -9.75 -11.54 -22.58
N LEU A 138 -10.85 -11.46 -23.34
CA LEU A 138 -11.75 -10.30 -23.41
C LEU A 138 -12.84 -10.32 -22.34
N GLN A 139 -13.11 -11.46 -21.70
CA GLN A 139 -14.13 -11.52 -20.64
C GLN A 139 -13.58 -11.00 -19.30
N PRO A 140 -14.35 -10.14 -18.59
CA PRO A 140 -13.97 -9.70 -17.26
C PRO A 140 -13.84 -10.88 -16.29
N LEU A 141 -12.78 -10.90 -15.48
CA LEU A 141 -12.58 -11.95 -14.49
C LEU A 141 -13.50 -11.73 -13.28
N PRO A 142 -14.26 -12.75 -12.85
CA PRO A 142 -15.14 -12.61 -11.70
C PRO A 142 -14.34 -12.53 -10.40
N ILE A 143 -14.75 -11.63 -9.50
CA ILE A 143 -14.27 -11.60 -8.12
C ILE A 143 -15.42 -11.30 -7.17
N THR A 144 -15.60 -12.15 -6.15
CA THR A 144 -16.56 -11.89 -5.08
C THR A 144 -15.85 -11.25 -3.89
N LEU A 145 -16.35 -10.10 -3.44
CA LEU A 145 -15.96 -9.49 -2.18
C LEU A 145 -16.80 -10.08 -1.05
N ASP A 146 -16.14 -10.88 -0.23
CA ASP A 146 -16.67 -11.54 0.97
C ASP A 146 -15.78 -11.19 2.18
N ASP A 147 -15.89 -11.95 3.28
CA ASP A 147 -15.06 -11.76 4.47
C ASP A 147 -13.58 -12.17 4.26
N THR A 148 -13.22 -12.84 3.16
CA THR A 148 -11.87 -13.35 2.93
C THR A 148 -10.88 -12.24 2.54
N PRO A 149 -9.62 -12.29 3.00
CA PRO A 149 -8.60 -11.32 2.60
C PRO A 149 -8.28 -11.38 1.10
N LEU A 150 -8.00 -10.21 0.50
CA LEU A 150 -7.43 -10.12 -0.85
C LEU A 150 -5.90 -10.34 -0.76
N THR A 151 -5.46 -11.60 -0.87
CA THR A 151 -4.04 -11.94 -0.84
C THR A 151 -3.37 -11.66 -2.19
N LEU A 152 -2.03 -11.57 -2.20
CA LEU A 152 -1.27 -11.37 -3.44
C LEU A 152 -1.51 -12.50 -4.44
N GLU A 153 -1.70 -13.73 -3.96
CA GLU A 153 -1.96 -14.92 -4.77
C GLU A 153 -3.33 -14.84 -5.46
N ARG A 154 -4.33 -14.22 -4.83
CA ARG A 154 -5.64 -13.95 -5.43
C ARG A 154 -5.61 -12.77 -6.41
N LEU A 155 -4.70 -11.82 -6.20
CA LEU A 155 -4.57 -10.62 -7.03
C LEU A 155 -3.69 -10.84 -8.27
N ASP A 156 -2.70 -11.73 -8.19
CA ASP A 156 -1.77 -12.06 -9.27
C ASP A 156 -2.49 -12.35 -10.61
N PRO A 157 -3.48 -13.27 -10.69
CA PRO A 157 -4.18 -13.55 -11.95
C PRO A 157 -5.07 -12.39 -12.45
N LEU A 158 -5.42 -11.44 -11.58
CA LEU A 158 -6.29 -10.32 -11.91
C LEU A 158 -5.52 -9.11 -12.48
N LEU A 159 -4.21 -9.04 -12.24
CA LEU A 159 -3.40 -7.90 -12.63
C LEU A 159 -3.40 -7.69 -14.16
N GLY A 160 -3.83 -6.51 -14.60
CA GLY A 160 -3.93 -6.14 -16.02
C GLY A 160 -5.22 -6.59 -16.72
N ARG A 161 -6.14 -7.27 -16.02
CA ARG A 161 -7.40 -7.77 -16.58
C ARG A 161 -8.58 -6.89 -16.15
N SER A 162 -9.61 -6.80 -17.00
CA SER A 162 -10.90 -6.24 -16.60
C SER A 162 -11.58 -7.16 -15.59
N LEU A 163 -12.37 -6.60 -14.68
CA LEU A 163 -12.93 -7.32 -13.53
C LEU A 163 -14.46 -7.23 -13.53
N HIS A 164 -15.11 -8.30 -13.09
CA HIS A 164 -16.50 -8.29 -12.69
C HIS A 164 -16.60 -8.56 -11.19
N VAL A 165 -16.76 -7.50 -10.40
CA VAL A 165 -16.93 -7.57 -8.96
C VAL A 165 -18.38 -7.84 -8.58
N THR A 166 -18.58 -8.80 -7.68
CA THR A 166 -19.82 -9.05 -6.96
C THR A 166 -19.57 -8.83 -5.47
N ILE A 167 -20.50 -8.22 -4.75
CA ILE A 167 -20.37 -7.97 -3.31
C ILE A 167 -21.35 -8.89 -2.59
N ASP A 168 -20.86 -9.66 -1.63
CA ASP A 168 -21.69 -10.53 -0.80
C ASP A 168 -22.79 -9.69 -0.11
N PRO A 169 -24.09 -10.10 -0.22
CA PRO A 169 -25.21 -9.41 0.42
C PRO A 169 -25.01 -9.11 1.91
N LYS A 170 -24.31 -9.98 2.63
CA LYS A 170 -23.98 -9.80 4.06
C LYS A 170 -23.11 -8.56 4.29
N LEU A 171 -22.19 -8.25 3.38
CA LEU A 171 -21.34 -7.06 3.48
C LEU A 171 -22.15 -5.80 3.18
N LEU A 172 -23.08 -5.85 2.22
CA LEU A 172 -23.99 -4.74 1.94
C LEU A 172 -24.87 -4.41 3.17
N GLN A 173 -25.37 -5.43 3.87
CA GLN A 173 -26.10 -5.24 5.14
C GLN A 173 -25.24 -4.63 6.26
N ARG A 174 -23.93 -4.89 6.29
CA ARG A 174 -23.03 -4.24 7.26
C ARG A 174 -22.78 -2.77 6.90
N ILE A 175 -22.59 -2.48 5.62
CA ILE A 175 -22.44 -1.11 5.11
C ILE A 175 -23.69 -0.29 5.46
N GLU A 176 -24.88 -0.84 5.20
CA GLU A 176 -26.16 -0.19 5.48
C GLU A 176 -26.32 0.19 6.96
N ARG A 177 -26.09 -0.77 7.88
CA ARG A 177 -26.11 -0.52 9.34
C ARG A 177 -25.09 0.53 9.78
N SER A 178 -23.91 0.55 9.15
CA SER A 178 -22.87 1.55 9.39
C SER A 178 -23.35 2.96 8.98
N GLY A 179 -23.94 3.06 7.79
CA GLY A 179 -24.48 4.31 7.26
C GLY A 179 -25.62 4.85 8.11
N GLU A 180 -26.56 4.00 8.53
CA GLU A 180 -27.64 4.36 9.45
C GLU A 180 -27.11 4.90 10.79
N THR A 181 -26.06 4.28 11.32
CA THR A 181 -25.42 4.72 12.57
C THR A 181 -24.82 6.11 12.41
N VAL A 182 -24.10 6.38 11.32
CA VAL A 182 -23.54 7.71 11.05
C VAL A 182 -24.64 8.74 10.80
N ALA A 183 -25.70 8.39 10.07
CA ALA A 183 -26.84 9.27 9.85
C ALA A 183 -27.53 9.67 11.17
N ARG A 184 -27.68 8.72 12.10
CA ARG A 184 -28.20 9.00 13.45
C ARG A 184 -27.27 9.90 14.27
N LEU A 185 -25.96 9.64 14.24
CA LEU A 185 -24.97 10.47 14.93
C LEU A 185 -24.93 11.90 14.39
N ALA A 186 -25.11 12.08 13.08
CA ALA A 186 -25.14 13.40 12.45
C ALA A 186 -26.30 14.28 12.94
N ARG A 187 -27.42 13.67 13.36
CA ARG A 187 -28.57 14.38 13.97
C ARG A 187 -28.36 14.67 15.45
N GLY A 188 -27.39 14.02 16.08
CA GLY A 188 -27.10 14.18 17.50
C GLY A 188 -26.37 15.49 17.81
N SER A 189 -26.51 15.95 19.05
CA SER A 189 -25.82 17.14 19.54
C SER A 189 -24.36 16.87 19.94
N ARG A 190 -23.88 15.62 19.99
CA ARG A 190 -22.48 15.33 20.34
C ARG A 190 -21.54 15.59 19.15
N PRO A 191 -20.42 16.31 19.31
CA PRO A 191 -19.44 16.48 18.23
C PRO A 191 -18.85 15.14 17.80
N ALA A 192 -18.75 14.94 16.49
CA ALA A 192 -18.15 13.76 15.88
C ALA A 192 -17.39 14.16 14.60
N TYR A 193 -16.09 13.84 14.58
CA TYR A 193 -15.15 14.27 13.54
C TYR A 193 -15.61 13.88 12.14
N GLY A 194 -15.72 14.88 11.24
CA GLY A 194 -16.12 14.68 9.85
C GLY A 194 -17.57 14.24 9.63
N ILE A 195 -18.35 14.10 10.71
CA ILE A 195 -19.79 13.84 10.68
C ILE A 195 -20.56 15.17 10.84
N ASN A 196 -20.35 15.87 11.95
CA ASN A 196 -20.98 17.18 12.25
C ASN A 196 -19.96 18.26 12.65
N THR A 197 -18.67 18.00 12.40
CA THR A 197 -17.57 18.96 12.53
C THR A 197 -16.79 19.08 11.21
N GLY A 198 -15.96 20.12 11.09
CA GLY A 198 -15.03 20.27 9.97
C GLY A 198 -13.88 19.23 9.98
N PHE A 199 -12.99 19.34 8.98
CA PHE A 199 -11.84 18.44 8.79
C PHE A 199 -10.51 19.13 9.13
N GLY A 200 -9.50 18.35 9.51
CA GLY A 200 -8.14 18.85 9.78
C GLY A 200 -8.15 19.98 10.80
N ARG A 201 -7.61 21.16 10.43
CA ARG A 201 -7.58 22.35 11.29
C ARG A 201 -8.97 22.87 11.70
N LEU A 202 -10.02 22.50 10.97
CA LEU A 202 -11.40 22.89 11.26
C LEU A 202 -12.17 21.85 12.09
N CYS A 203 -11.49 20.85 12.65
CA CYS A 203 -12.11 19.77 13.44
C CYS A 203 -12.88 20.23 14.68
N THR A 204 -12.60 21.43 15.19
CA THR A 204 -13.28 22.03 16.35
C THR A 204 -14.53 22.83 15.98
N ARG A 205 -14.76 23.12 14.68
CA ARG A 205 -15.94 23.87 14.23
C ARG A 205 -17.09 22.92 13.95
N ARG A 206 -18.27 23.23 14.53
CA ARG A 206 -19.52 22.54 14.19
C ARG A 206 -20.03 22.98 12.83
N ILE A 207 -20.65 22.05 12.14
CA ILE A 207 -21.21 22.25 10.81
C ILE A 207 -22.73 22.11 10.91
N PRO A 208 -23.50 23.12 10.49
CA PRO A 208 -24.95 23.03 10.42
C PRO A 208 -25.40 21.84 9.54
N PRO A 209 -26.47 21.10 9.90
CA PRO A 209 -26.91 19.91 9.16
C PRO A 209 -27.18 20.15 7.66
N ASP A 210 -27.67 21.33 7.30
CA ASP A 210 -27.93 21.79 5.93
C ASP A 210 -26.64 21.96 5.10
N GLN A 211 -25.51 22.22 5.76
CA GLN A 211 -24.21 22.41 5.10
C GLN A 211 -23.39 21.13 4.99
N VAL A 212 -23.78 20.05 5.68
CA VAL A 212 -22.99 18.79 5.72
C VAL A 212 -22.77 18.21 4.33
N LYS A 213 -23.80 18.21 3.48
CA LYS A 213 -23.71 17.70 2.11
C LYS A 213 -22.71 18.49 1.27
N GLN A 214 -22.82 19.83 1.32
CA GLN A 214 -21.90 20.73 0.61
C GLN A 214 -20.47 20.57 1.12
N LEU A 215 -20.29 20.40 2.43
CA LEU A 215 -18.98 20.17 3.03
C LEU A 215 -18.30 18.90 2.49
N GLN A 216 -19.04 17.79 2.32
CA GLN A 216 -18.46 16.57 1.74
C GLN A 216 -18.05 16.77 0.28
N ARG A 217 -18.87 17.45 -0.52
CA ARG A 217 -18.52 17.79 -1.92
C ARG A 217 -17.28 18.69 -1.98
N ASN A 218 -17.25 19.76 -1.19
CA ASN A 218 -16.13 20.70 -1.12
C ASN A 218 -14.84 19.99 -0.68
N LEU A 219 -14.93 19.01 0.23
CA LEU A 219 -13.78 18.22 0.64
C LEU A 219 -13.17 17.51 -0.56
N LEU A 220 -13.98 16.81 -1.37
CA LEU A 220 -13.48 16.11 -2.56
C LEU A 220 -12.86 17.09 -3.56
N GLN A 221 -13.57 18.17 -3.89
CA GLN A 221 -13.10 19.16 -4.86
C GLN A 221 -11.79 19.84 -4.43
N SER A 222 -11.70 20.27 -3.17
CA SER A 222 -10.50 20.93 -2.63
C SER A 222 -9.29 20.01 -2.52
N HIS A 223 -9.48 18.69 -2.49
CA HIS A 223 -8.40 17.71 -2.39
C HIS A 223 -8.04 17.09 -3.75
N ALA A 224 -8.82 17.32 -4.81
CA ALA A 224 -8.52 16.88 -6.17
C ALA A 224 -7.41 17.71 -6.84
N VAL A 225 -6.28 17.85 -6.14
CA VAL A 225 -5.11 18.65 -6.53
C VAL A 225 -3.99 17.80 -7.15
N GLY A 226 -4.27 16.54 -7.49
CA GLY A 226 -3.31 15.65 -8.13
C GLY A 226 -2.89 16.14 -9.52
N VAL A 227 -1.63 15.89 -9.88
CA VAL A 227 -1.02 16.31 -11.15
C VAL A 227 -0.21 15.17 -11.79
N GLY A 228 0.32 15.42 -12.99
CA GLY A 228 1.12 14.45 -13.73
C GLY A 228 0.28 13.52 -14.62
N PRO A 229 0.93 12.53 -15.26
CA PRO A 229 0.22 11.57 -16.11
C PRO A 229 -0.78 10.73 -15.31
N PRO A 230 -1.85 10.24 -15.95
CA PRO A 230 -2.81 9.38 -15.29
C PRO A 230 -2.19 8.03 -14.90
N ALA A 231 -2.64 7.47 -13.79
CA ALA A 231 -2.25 6.16 -13.32
C ALA A 231 -2.70 5.09 -14.33
N PRO A 232 -1.89 4.03 -14.53
CA PRO A 232 -2.25 2.92 -15.42
C PRO A 232 -3.63 2.32 -15.08
N PRO A 233 -4.46 1.96 -16.08
CA PRO A 233 -5.80 1.39 -15.88
C PRO A 233 -5.85 0.20 -14.90
N GLU A 234 -4.86 -0.69 -14.95
CA GLU A 234 -4.74 -1.82 -14.03
C GLU A 234 -4.64 -1.40 -12.55
N LEU A 235 -3.97 -0.28 -12.27
CA LEU A 235 -3.82 0.22 -10.91
C LEU A 235 -5.09 0.92 -10.46
N VAL A 236 -5.78 1.65 -11.33
CA VAL A 236 -7.09 2.24 -11.02
C VAL A 236 -8.13 1.15 -10.72
N ARG A 237 -8.13 0.02 -11.44
CA ARG A 237 -8.96 -1.15 -11.11
C ARG A 237 -8.66 -1.68 -9.71
N LEU A 238 -7.38 -1.85 -9.36
CA LEU A 238 -6.98 -2.26 -8.01
C LEU A 238 -7.39 -1.22 -6.95
N MET A 239 -7.26 0.07 -7.24
CA MET A 239 -7.70 1.13 -6.33
C MET A 239 -9.19 1.04 -6.04
N LEU A 240 -10.03 0.88 -7.07
CA LEU A 240 -11.48 0.69 -6.92
C LEU A 240 -11.76 -0.60 -6.12
N LEU A 241 -11.13 -1.71 -6.48
CA LEU A 241 -11.31 -2.99 -5.80
C LEU A 241 -10.93 -2.92 -4.31
N PHE A 242 -9.78 -2.32 -3.99
CA PHE A 242 -9.31 -2.15 -2.62
C PHE A 242 -10.17 -1.16 -1.84
N LYS A 243 -10.74 -0.15 -2.52
CA LYS A 243 -11.66 0.78 -1.89
C LYS A 243 -12.97 0.09 -1.53
N LEU A 244 -13.54 -0.67 -2.46
CA LEU A 244 -14.72 -1.51 -2.23
C LEU A 244 -14.47 -2.49 -1.08
N LYS A 245 -13.32 -3.19 -1.07
CA LYS A 245 -12.96 -4.10 0.03
C LYS A 245 -12.86 -3.36 1.37
N ALA A 246 -12.20 -2.20 1.41
CA ALA A 246 -12.09 -1.41 2.64
C ALA A 246 -13.47 -0.96 3.16
N LEU A 247 -14.35 -0.48 2.29
CA LEU A 247 -15.71 -0.05 2.66
C LEU A 247 -16.59 -1.23 3.08
N SER A 248 -16.37 -2.43 2.50
CA SER A 248 -17.13 -3.65 2.78
C SER A 248 -17.01 -4.14 4.23
N HIS A 249 -15.99 -3.71 4.97
CA HIS A 249 -15.88 -3.98 6.41
C HIS A 249 -17.01 -3.33 7.23
N GLY A 250 -17.73 -2.35 6.68
CA GLY A 250 -18.92 -1.77 7.33
C GLY A 250 -18.60 -0.88 8.53
N VAL A 251 -17.41 -0.28 8.58
CA VAL A 251 -16.97 0.63 9.67
C VAL A 251 -16.78 2.07 9.21
N SER A 252 -16.91 2.33 7.90
CA SER A 252 -16.68 3.64 7.31
C SER A 252 -17.91 4.55 7.41
N GLY A 253 -19.12 3.98 7.45
CA GLY A 253 -20.38 4.74 7.51
C GLY A 253 -20.79 5.37 6.19
N VAL A 254 -20.45 4.72 5.07
CA VAL A 254 -20.90 5.14 3.73
C VAL A 254 -22.28 4.58 3.40
N ALA A 255 -22.98 5.22 2.47
CA ALA A 255 -24.23 4.70 1.95
C ALA A 255 -23.99 3.46 1.07
N ARG A 256 -24.95 2.53 1.09
CA ARG A 256 -24.95 1.37 0.22
C ARG A 256 -24.87 1.75 -1.27
N ALA A 257 -25.64 2.77 -1.68
CA ALA A 257 -25.66 3.28 -3.05
C ALA A 257 -24.27 3.73 -3.53
N THR A 258 -23.44 4.30 -2.64
CA THR A 258 -22.06 4.71 -2.95
C THR A 258 -21.20 3.52 -3.34
N VAL A 259 -21.28 2.44 -2.56
CA VAL A 259 -20.53 1.20 -2.83
C VAL A 259 -21.02 0.52 -4.11
N GLU A 260 -22.33 0.46 -4.32
CA GLU A 260 -22.92 -0.12 -5.53
C GLU A 260 -22.58 0.67 -6.80
N ALA A 261 -22.55 2.01 -6.73
CA ALA A 261 -22.14 2.86 -7.85
C ALA A 261 -20.66 2.64 -8.21
N MET A 262 -19.77 2.56 -7.22
CA MET A 262 -18.36 2.24 -7.44
C MET A 262 -18.17 0.85 -8.07
N ALA A 263 -18.92 -0.15 -7.61
CA ALA A 263 -18.89 -1.50 -8.18
C ALA A 263 -19.37 -1.51 -9.64
N ARG A 264 -20.42 -0.74 -9.96
CA ARG A 264 -20.91 -0.59 -11.34
C ARG A 264 -19.91 0.06 -12.28
N LEU A 265 -19.22 1.12 -11.84
CA LEU A 265 -18.14 1.73 -12.63
C LEU A 265 -17.01 0.73 -12.89
N LEU A 266 -16.58 -0.02 -11.86
CA LEU A 266 -15.56 -1.06 -12.02
C LEU A 266 -16.00 -2.17 -12.99
N ASN A 267 -17.25 -2.64 -12.87
CA ASN A 267 -17.81 -3.69 -13.73
C ASN A 267 -18.00 -3.25 -15.18
N ALA A 268 -18.24 -1.96 -15.41
CA ALA A 268 -18.33 -1.36 -16.74
C ALA A 268 -16.95 -0.99 -17.31
N ASP A 269 -15.87 -1.22 -16.56
CA ASP A 269 -14.51 -0.82 -16.90
C ASP A 269 -14.37 0.68 -17.21
N LEU A 270 -15.18 1.49 -16.53
CA LEU A 270 -15.18 2.94 -16.58
C LEU A 270 -14.32 3.48 -15.44
N LEU A 271 -13.05 3.76 -15.74
CA LEU A 271 -12.01 3.95 -14.74
C LEU A 271 -11.73 5.43 -14.51
N PRO A 272 -11.92 5.97 -13.29
CA PRO A 272 -11.59 7.35 -12.98
C PRO A 272 -10.15 7.71 -13.38
N ARG A 273 -9.97 8.89 -13.97
CA ARG A 273 -8.65 9.35 -14.40
C ARG A 273 -7.89 9.94 -13.21
N VAL A 274 -7.07 9.10 -12.58
CA VAL A 274 -6.34 9.45 -11.36
C VAL A 274 -4.92 9.93 -11.69
N PRO A 275 -4.52 11.17 -11.38
CA PRO A 275 -3.13 11.63 -11.57
C PRO A 275 -2.13 10.89 -10.67
N THR A 276 -0.89 10.74 -11.13
CA THR A 276 0.16 9.96 -10.43
C THR A 276 0.88 10.71 -9.32
N GLN A 277 0.76 12.03 -9.24
CA GLN A 277 1.43 12.86 -8.22
C GLN A 277 0.40 13.60 -7.36
N GLY A 278 0.73 13.83 -6.09
CA GLY A 278 -0.07 14.63 -5.15
C GLY A 278 -0.37 13.93 -3.82
N SER A 279 -0.18 12.61 -3.71
CA SER A 279 -0.23 11.92 -2.41
C SER A 279 1.03 12.22 -1.58
N LEU A 280 0.83 12.42 -0.27
CA LEU A 280 1.92 12.51 0.71
C LEU A 280 2.21 11.17 1.40
N GLY A 281 1.35 10.17 1.22
CA GLY A 281 1.48 8.85 1.82
C GLY A 281 1.41 8.77 3.36
N ALA A 282 1.21 9.89 4.06
CA ALA A 282 1.25 9.93 5.52
C ALA A 282 -0.11 9.71 6.21
N SER A 283 -1.18 10.34 5.72
CA SER A 283 -2.53 10.31 6.31
C SER A 283 -3.61 9.83 5.34
N GLY A 284 -3.19 9.07 4.32
CA GLY A 284 -4.01 8.60 3.22
C GLY A 284 -3.66 9.26 1.89
N ASP A 285 -4.03 8.60 0.81
CA ASP A 285 -3.84 9.02 -0.58
C ASP A 285 -4.93 10.03 -0.99
N LEU A 286 -5.08 11.11 -0.21
CA LEU A 286 -6.21 12.03 -0.32
C LEU A 286 -6.43 12.56 -1.74
N ALA A 287 -5.36 13.05 -2.40
CA ALA A 287 -5.47 13.64 -3.73
C ALA A 287 -5.79 12.61 -4.84
N PRO A 288 -5.07 11.47 -4.94
CA PRO A 288 -5.47 10.42 -5.89
C PRO A 288 -6.88 9.88 -5.62
N LEU A 289 -7.27 9.71 -4.36
CA LEU A 289 -8.58 9.19 -4.02
C LEU A 289 -9.71 10.18 -4.24
N ALA A 290 -9.46 11.50 -4.14
CA ALA A 290 -10.42 12.52 -4.55
C ALA A 290 -10.73 12.38 -6.05
N HIS A 291 -9.69 12.29 -6.90
CA HIS A 291 -9.86 12.03 -8.34
C HIS A 291 -10.54 10.68 -8.62
N LEU A 292 -10.28 9.65 -7.80
CA LEU A 292 -10.94 8.35 -7.92
C LEU A 292 -12.47 8.42 -7.73
N VAL A 293 -12.97 9.32 -6.87
CA VAL A 293 -14.38 9.31 -6.46
C VAL A 293 -15.21 10.49 -6.98
N LEU A 294 -14.59 11.55 -7.51
CA LEU A 294 -15.30 12.66 -8.15
C LEU A 294 -16.30 12.22 -9.23
N PRO A 295 -16.03 11.19 -10.06
CA PRO A 295 -17.00 10.69 -11.03
C PRO A 295 -18.33 10.22 -10.42
N LEU A 296 -18.33 9.80 -9.14
CA LEU A 296 -19.57 9.44 -8.45
C LEU A 296 -20.51 10.64 -8.24
N LEU A 297 -19.98 11.86 -8.26
CA LEU A 297 -20.73 13.12 -8.17
C LEU A 297 -21.04 13.70 -9.56
N GLY A 298 -20.73 12.96 -10.64
CA GLY A 298 -20.82 13.46 -12.01
C GLY A 298 -19.68 14.43 -12.39
N GLU A 299 -18.63 14.53 -11.56
CA GLU A 299 -17.50 15.44 -11.76
C GLU A 299 -16.23 14.68 -12.17
N GLY A 300 -15.21 15.42 -12.63
CA GLY A 300 -13.95 14.82 -13.03
C GLY A 300 -14.04 14.00 -14.33
N GLU A 301 -13.00 13.22 -14.58
CA GLU A 301 -12.78 12.50 -15.83
C GLU A 301 -12.72 10.99 -15.60
N VAL A 302 -13.19 10.22 -16.58
CA VAL A 302 -13.21 8.75 -16.57
C VAL A 302 -12.66 8.25 -17.90
N GLN A 303 -11.72 7.32 -17.84
CA GLN A 303 -11.19 6.60 -19.00
C GLN A 303 -12.12 5.45 -19.37
N SER A 304 -12.46 5.36 -20.66
CA SER A 304 -13.26 4.28 -21.28
C SER A 304 -12.51 3.76 -22.51
N GLY A 305 -11.67 2.75 -22.33
CA GLY A 305 -10.78 2.29 -23.41
C GLY A 305 -9.78 3.39 -23.80
N HIS A 306 -9.87 3.90 -25.03
CA HIS A 306 -9.06 5.03 -25.50
C HIS A 306 -9.71 6.40 -25.29
N ASP A 307 -11.01 6.43 -24.98
CA ASP A 307 -11.77 7.67 -24.83
C ASP A 307 -11.72 8.19 -23.39
N THR A 308 -11.87 9.51 -23.25
CA THR A 308 -12.10 10.17 -21.96
C THR A 308 -13.52 10.71 -21.92
N LEU A 309 -14.23 10.40 -20.84
CA LEU A 309 -15.59 10.85 -20.56
C LEU A 309 -15.58 11.77 -19.35
N THR A 310 -16.58 12.64 -19.26
CA THR A 310 -16.92 13.29 -18.00
C THR A 310 -17.51 12.28 -17.01
N GLY A 311 -17.42 12.57 -15.71
CA GLY A 311 -18.07 11.76 -14.68
C GLY A 311 -19.57 11.59 -14.93
N GLN A 312 -20.25 12.63 -15.42
CA GLN A 312 -21.68 12.59 -15.74
C GLN A 312 -21.99 11.61 -16.88
N GLU A 313 -21.23 11.62 -17.97
CA GLU A 313 -21.39 10.68 -19.09
C GLU A 313 -21.11 9.24 -18.64
N ALA A 314 -20.08 9.04 -17.82
CA ALA A 314 -19.74 7.72 -17.28
C ALA A 314 -20.87 7.15 -16.40
N LEU A 315 -21.46 7.95 -15.52
CA LEU A 315 -22.62 7.53 -14.71
C LEU A 315 -23.82 7.20 -15.59
N ALA A 316 -24.11 8.02 -16.61
CA ALA A 316 -25.20 7.77 -17.54
C ALA A 316 -25.05 6.42 -18.27
N ARG A 317 -23.82 6.07 -18.70
CA ARG A 317 -23.51 4.76 -19.30
C ARG A 317 -23.77 3.57 -18.36
N CYS A 318 -23.65 3.78 -17.05
CA CYS A 318 -23.98 2.78 -16.04
C CYS A 318 -25.46 2.81 -15.57
N GLY A 319 -26.30 3.66 -16.18
CA GLY A 319 -27.69 3.88 -15.75
C GLY A 319 -27.76 4.47 -14.33
N LEU A 320 -26.80 5.31 -13.96
CA LEU A 320 -26.67 5.95 -12.66
C LEU A 320 -26.89 7.46 -12.76
N GLN A 321 -27.34 8.04 -11.65
CA GLN A 321 -27.40 9.48 -11.46
C GLN A 321 -26.28 9.94 -10.52
N PRO A 322 -25.81 11.20 -10.62
CA PRO A 322 -24.86 11.77 -9.68
C PRO A 322 -25.29 11.59 -8.22
N LEU A 323 -24.37 11.10 -7.39
CA LEU A 323 -24.65 10.87 -5.97
C LEU A 323 -24.61 12.18 -5.18
N THR A 324 -25.52 12.28 -4.21
CA THR A 324 -25.44 13.30 -3.16
C THR A 324 -24.88 12.65 -1.90
N LEU A 325 -23.67 13.06 -1.50
CA LEU A 325 -22.99 12.49 -0.34
C LEU A 325 -23.68 12.86 0.99
N GLY A 326 -23.88 11.85 1.83
CA GLY A 326 -24.32 11.99 3.21
C GLY A 326 -23.17 12.35 4.18
N PRO A 327 -23.47 12.49 5.48
CA PRO A 327 -22.46 12.80 6.49
C PRO A 327 -21.29 11.82 6.47
N LYS A 328 -20.05 12.31 6.59
CA LYS A 328 -18.78 11.55 6.58
C LYS A 328 -18.41 10.82 5.27
N GLU A 329 -19.31 10.71 4.30
CA GLU A 329 -19.03 9.93 3.09
C GLU A 329 -17.83 10.44 2.30
N GLY A 330 -17.72 11.76 2.10
CA GLY A 330 -16.58 12.36 1.39
C GLY A 330 -15.26 12.00 2.05
N LEU A 331 -15.19 12.13 3.38
CA LEU A 331 -14.00 11.75 4.15
C LEU A 331 -13.72 10.24 4.08
N ALA A 332 -14.75 9.41 4.23
CA ALA A 332 -14.62 7.96 4.14
C ALA A 332 -14.12 7.51 2.75
N LEU A 333 -14.48 8.24 1.70
CA LEU A 333 -14.09 7.98 0.32
C LEU A 333 -12.63 8.33 0.01
N ILE A 334 -12.05 9.35 0.65
CA ILE A 334 -10.67 9.76 0.35
C ILE A 334 -9.65 9.40 1.43
N ASN A 335 -10.10 9.09 2.64
CA ASN A 335 -9.21 8.70 3.73
C ASN A 335 -8.89 7.19 3.65
N GLY A 336 -7.81 6.85 2.95
CA GLY A 336 -7.32 5.47 2.82
C GLY A 336 -6.03 5.41 2.00
N THR A 337 -5.45 4.22 1.87
CA THR A 337 -4.13 4.01 1.23
C THR A 337 -4.23 3.30 -0.12
N GLN A 338 -5.39 3.34 -0.79
CA GLN A 338 -5.64 2.49 -1.95
C GLN A 338 -4.71 2.76 -3.13
N PHE A 339 -4.21 4.00 -3.30
CA PHE A 339 -3.28 4.31 -4.38
C PHE A 339 -1.92 3.65 -4.12
N MET A 340 -1.30 3.90 -2.96
CA MET A 340 -0.01 3.28 -2.64
C MET A 340 -0.11 1.75 -2.53
N THR A 341 -1.23 1.23 -1.99
CA THR A 341 -1.47 -0.21 -1.87
C THR A 341 -1.61 -0.87 -3.25
N ALA A 342 -2.27 -0.23 -4.22
CA ALA A 342 -2.34 -0.72 -5.60
C ALA A 342 -0.96 -0.82 -6.24
N TYR A 343 -0.13 0.24 -6.12
CA TYR A 343 1.24 0.22 -6.61
C TYR A 343 2.10 -0.85 -5.93
N ALA A 344 2.02 -0.95 -4.60
CA ALA A 344 2.79 -1.94 -3.84
C ALA A 344 2.41 -3.37 -4.22
N ALA A 345 1.11 -3.69 -4.29
CA ALA A 345 0.64 -5.02 -4.67
C ALA A 345 1.11 -5.39 -6.09
N ALA A 346 0.88 -4.51 -7.07
CA ALA A 346 1.32 -4.74 -8.44
C ALA A 346 2.85 -4.89 -8.56
N THR A 347 3.61 -4.08 -7.82
CA THR A 347 5.08 -4.13 -7.80
C THR A 347 5.58 -5.45 -7.23
N VAL A 348 5.03 -5.90 -6.10
CA VAL A 348 5.44 -7.18 -5.48
C VAL A 348 5.08 -8.36 -6.37
N ILE A 349 3.89 -8.36 -6.98
CA ILE A 349 3.48 -9.40 -7.95
C ILE A 349 4.47 -9.45 -9.12
N ARG A 350 4.78 -8.30 -9.72
CA ARG A 350 5.72 -8.21 -10.84
C ARG A 350 7.13 -8.61 -10.45
N ALA A 351 7.61 -8.22 -9.27
CA ALA A 351 8.91 -8.60 -8.76
C ALA A 351 9.02 -10.13 -8.56
N ARG A 352 7.96 -10.77 -8.00
CA ARG A 352 7.89 -12.24 -7.87
C ARG A 352 7.93 -12.93 -9.23
N ARG A 353 7.20 -12.41 -10.22
CA ARG A 353 7.27 -12.92 -11.60
C ARG A 353 8.67 -12.75 -12.17
N LEU A 354 9.26 -11.56 -12.05
CA LEU A 354 10.59 -11.26 -12.58
C LEU A 354 11.68 -12.15 -11.96
N ALA A 355 11.64 -12.38 -10.65
CA ALA A 355 12.57 -13.28 -9.98
C ALA A 355 12.53 -14.70 -10.58
N LYS A 356 11.33 -15.26 -10.78
CA LYS A 356 11.17 -16.58 -11.43
C LYS A 356 11.75 -16.61 -12.85
N HIS A 357 11.55 -15.53 -13.63
CA HIS A 357 12.13 -15.45 -14.97
C HIS A 357 13.65 -15.33 -14.93
N ALA A 358 14.20 -14.60 -13.96
CA ALA A 358 15.63 -14.50 -13.75
C ALA A 358 16.25 -15.88 -13.45
N ASP A 359 15.59 -16.69 -12.61
CA ASP A 359 16.05 -18.06 -12.31
C ASP A 359 16.07 -18.95 -13.56
N LEU A 360 15.02 -18.88 -14.39
CA LEU A 360 14.96 -19.62 -15.66
C LEU A 360 16.08 -19.19 -16.63
N ILE A 361 16.26 -17.88 -16.81
CA ILE A 361 17.31 -17.33 -17.68
C ILE A 361 18.70 -17.70 -17.15
N ALA A 362 18.91 -17.62 -15.84
CA ALA A 362 20.17 -18.01 -15.19
C ALA A 362 20.44 -19.50 -15.40
N THR A 363 19.42 -20.35 -15.29
CA THR A 363 19.53 -21.80 -15.55
C THR A 363 19.95 -22.08 -16.99
N MET A 364 19.26 -21.48 -17.97
CA MET A 364 19.62 -21.63 -19.39
C MET A 364 21.03 -21.12 -19.70
N SER A 365 21.42 -20.01 -19.06
CA SER A 365 22.76 -19.44 -19.21
C SER A 365 23.83 -20.37 -18.63
N LEU A 366 23.57 -20.97 -17.46
CA LEU A 366 24.45 -21.93 -16.80
C LEU A 366 24.66 -23.17 -17.69
N GLU A 367 23.59 -23.69 -18.28
CA GLU A 367 23.65 -24.80 -19.24
C GLU A 367 24.48 -24.43 -20.47
N GLY A 368 24.24 -23.25 -21.05
CA GLY A 368 24.95 -22.76 -22.24
C GLY A 368 26.47 -22.65 -22.04
N ILE A 369 26.91 -22.24 -20.84
CA ILE A 369 28.34 -22.16 -20.49
C ILE A 369 28.90 -23.46 -19.91
N LYS A 370 28.08 -24.51 -19.77
CA LYS A 370 28.43 -25.77 -19.09
C LYS A 370 28.95 -25.54 -17.66
N GLY A 371 28.27 -24.67 -16.92
CA GLY A 371 28.61 -24.33 -15.55
C GLY A 371 28.44 -25.49 -14.57
N SER A 372 29.12 -25.40 -13.42
CA SER A 372 29.03 -26.42 -12.37
C SER A 372 27.69 -26.33 -11.63
N LEU A 373 27.06 -27.48 -11.38
CA LEU A 373 25.86 -27.59 -10.56
C LEU A 373 26.17 -27.69 -9.06
N VAL A 374 27.42 -27.94 -8.67
CA VAL A 374 27.84 -28.14 -7.27
C VAL A 374 27.39 -26.99 -6.35
N PRO A 375 27.47 -25.70 -6.74
CA PRO A 375 27.02 -24.60 -5.89
C PRO A 375 25.51 -24.61 -5.56
N PHE A 376 24.69 -25.28 -6.39
CA PHE A 376 23.24 -25.37 -6.23
C PHE A 376 22.79 -26.63 -5.45
N ASP A 377 23.73 -27.38 -4.88
CA ASP A 377 23.43 -28.53 -4.03
C ASP A 377 22.65 -28.07 -2.80
N GLU A 378 21.44 -28.59 -2.64
CA GLU A 378 20.51 -28.21 -1.58
C GLU A 378 21.13 -28.25 -0.18
N ARG A 379 22.08 -29.17 0.07
CA ARG A 379 22.77 -29.28 1.36
C ARG A 379 23.55 -28.02 1.70
N LEU A 380 24.14 -27.36 0.70
CA LEU A 380 24.90 -26.11 0.90
C LEU A 380 23.97 -24.94 1.27
N HIS A 381 22.78 -24.89 0.67
CA HIS A 381 21.80 -23.84 0.93
C HIS A 381 21.12 -24.01 2.30
N ARG A 382 20.81 -25.26 2.69
CA ARG A 382 20.22 -25.58 4.00
C ARG A 382 21.11 -25.23 5.21
N LEU A 383 22.42 -25.05 5.01
CA LEU A 383 23.34 -24.58 6.06
C LEU A 383 23.17 -23.09 6.38
N ARG A 384 22.45 -22.33 5.55
CA ARG A 384 22.24 -20.88 5.72
C ARG A 384 20.79 -20.60 6.12
N PRO A 385 20.52 -19.63 7.01
CA PRO A 385 19.17 -19.34 7.50
C PRO A 385 18.36 -18.42 6.56
N HIS A 386 18.66 -18.43 5.25
CA HIS A 386 18.05 -17.51 4.29
C HIS A 386 16.99 -18.23 3.48
N ALA A 387 15.71 -17.96 3.76
CA ALA A 387 14.58 -18.65 3.15
C ALA A 387 14.45 -18.48 1.61
N GLY A 388 15.04 -17.42 1.05
CA GLY A 388 15.02 -17.17 -0.40
C GLY A 388 16.25 -17.69 -1.14
N ALA A 389 17.22 -18.31 -0.44
CA ALA A 389 18.48 -18.77 -1.02
C ALA A 389 18.35 -20.12 -1.71
#